data_AF-A0A382R592-F1
#
_entry.id   AF-A0A382R592-F1
#
_cell.length_a   1.000
_cell.length_b   1.000
_cell.length_c   1.000
_cell.angle_alpha   90.00
_cell.angle_beta   90.00
_cell.angle_gamma   90.00
#
_symmetry.space_group_name_H-M   'P 1'
#
loop_
_entity.id
_entity.type
_entity.pdbx_description
1 polymer ?
#
loop_
_entity_poly.entity_id
_entity_poly.type
_entity_poly.pdbx_seq_one_letter_code
_entity_poly.pdbx_strand_id
1 'polypeptide(L)'
;MVMTQTVRRMIGVSFGLMLAITPSAFAQTDVTFTKDVAQILQRSCQGCHRTGQMAPMSLVTYDEVRPWARAIRAKVAERSMPPWHIDKTIG
;
A
#
# COMPACT_ATOMS: atom_id res chain seq x y z
N MET A 1 -34.03 37.76 65.08
CA MET A 1 -32.94 37.33 65.97
C MET A 1 -32.18 36.23 65.23
N VAL A 2 -31.01 36.58 64.67
CA VAL A 2 -29.87 35.69 64.36
C VAL A 2 -30.12 34.61 63.28
N MET A 3 -29.27 34.26 62.32
CA MET A 3 -28.03 34.75 61.72
C MET A 3 -27.70 33.69 60.65
N THR A 4 -27.36 34.12 59.43
CA THR A 4 -26.36 33.50 58.51
C THR A 4 -26.20 31.96 58.48
N GLN A 5 -26.31 31.36 57.29
CA GLN A 5 -25.17 30.90 56.45
C GLN A 5 -25.73 30.14 55.23
N THR A 6 -25.48 30.55 53.97
CA THR A 6 -24.37 30.05 53.12
C THR A 6 -24.31 28.52 53.17
N VAL A 7 -24.57 27.71 52.13
CA VAL A 7 -23.70 27.39 50.98
C VAL A 7 -24.51 26.29 50.24
N ARG A 8 -25.05 26.52 49.03
CA ARG A 8 -24.42 26.30 47.71
C ARG A 8 -24.20 24.80 47.37
N ARG A 9 -24.77 24.42 46.21
CA ARG A 9 -24.41 23.31 45.28
C ARG A 9 -24.87 21.90 45.67
N MET A 10 -25.25 21.02 44.76
CA MET A 10 -25.30 21.05 43.30
C MET A 10 -26.24 19.93 42.86
N ILE A 11 -27.09 20.22 41.88
CA ILE A 11 -27.83 19.24 41.09
C ILE A 11 -26.80 18.25 40.53
N GLY A 12 -26.87 16.99 40.97
CA GLY A 12 -26.02 15.92 40.50
C GLY A 12 -26.41 15.54 39.08
N VAL A 13 -25.76 16.16 38.09
CA VAL A 13 -25.81 15.70 36.69
C VAL A 13 -24.89 14.50 36.59
N SER A 14 -25.48 13.30 36.54
CA SER A 14 -24.78 12.07 36.20
C SER A 14 -24.20 12.19 34.79
N PHE A 15 -22.91 12.50 34.71
CA PHE A 15 -22.16 12.56 33.45
C PHE A 15 -21.89 11.12 33.02
N GLY A 16 -22.79 10.55 32.22
CA GLY A 16 -22.59 9.26 31.57
C GLY A 16 -21.35 9.33 30.68
N LEU A 17 -20.33 8.52 30.99
CA LEU A 17 -19.15 8.34 30.16
C LEU A 17 -19.55 7.61 28.88
N MET A 18 -19.98 8.36 27.87
CA MET A 18 -20.16 7.87 26.52
C MET A 18 -18.78 7.61 25.91
N LEU A 19 -18.39 6.33 25.87
CA LEU A 19 -17.19 5.88 25.18
C LEU A 19 -17.41 6.09 23.67
N ALA A 20 -16.87 7.17 23.12
CA ALA A 20 -16.90 7.44 21.70
C ALA A 20 -16.06 6.39 20.97
N ILE A 21 -16.72 5.43 20.31
CA ILE A 21 -16.07 4.51 19.38
C ILE A 21 -15.72 5.33 18.14
N THR A 22 -14.49 5.83 18.04
CA THR A 22 -14.01 6.44 16.79
C THR A 22 -13.77 5.31 15.79
N PRO A 23 -14.47 5.29 14.64
CA PRO A 23 -14.11 4.37 13.58
C PRO A 23 -12.73 4.75 13.08
N SER A 24 -11.74 3.88 13.27
CA SER A 24 -10.45 3.99 12.61
C SER A 24 -10.68 3.83 11.11
N ALA A 25 -10.70 4.94 10.38
CA ALA A 25 -10.66 4.91 8.93
C ALA A 25 -9.31 4.33 8.50
N PHE A 26 -9.31 3.09 8.01
CA PHE A 26 -8.15 2.53 7.34
C PHE A 26 -7.92 3.35 6.06
N ALA A 27 -6.91 4.22 6.07
CA ALA A 27 -6.50 4.94 4.88
C ALA A 27 -6.02 3.91 3.85
N GLN A 28 -6.80 3.71 2.79
CA GLN A 28 -6.34 2.95 1.63
C GLN A 28 -5.27 3.82 0.95
N THR A 29 -4.00 3.46 1.15
CA THR A 29 -2.89 4.17 0.50
C THR A 29 -3.06 4.01 -1.00
N ASP A 30 -3.24 5.12 -1.71
CA ASP A 30 -3.34 5.12 -3.16
C ASP A 30 -2.01 4.61 -3.75
N VAL A 31 -2.09 3.50 -4.48
CA VAL A 31 -0.94 2.87 -5.13
C VAL A 31 -0.79 3.51 -6.50
N THR A 32 0.35 4.17 -6.72
CA THR A 32 0.62 4.88 -7.96
C THR A 32 1.76 4.23 -8.73
N PHE A 33 1.73 4.34 -10.06
CA PHE A 33 2.76 3.74 -10.90
C PHE A 33 4.16 4.25 -10.54
N THR A 34 4.34 5.56 -10.48
CA THR A 34 5.66 6.18 -10.28
C THR A 34 6.23 5.87 -8.90
N LYS A 35 5.41 5.91 -7.85
CA LYS A 35 5.87 5.72 -6.46
C LYS A 35 6.12 4.26 -6.12
N ASP A 36 5.21 3.38 -6.53
CA ASP A 36 5.15 2.02 -5.98
C ASP A 36 5.52 0.95 -7.00
N VAL A 37 5.18 1.14 -8.29
CA VAL A 37 5.34 0.10 -9.32
C VAL A 37 6.65 0.26 -10.09
N ALA A 38 7.01 1.49 -10.47
CA ALA A 38 8.16 1.77 -11.31
C ALA A 38 9.46 1.25 -10.68
N GLN A 39 9.64 1.43 -9.37
CA GLN A 39 10.82 0.94 -8.66
C GLN A 39 10.91 -0.60 -8.64
N ILE A 40 9.77 -1.30 -8.58
CA ILE A 40 9.73 -2.77 -8.68
C ILE A 40 10.19 -3.22 -10.06
N LEU A 41 9.67 -2.58 -11.11
CA LEU A 41 10.01 -2.93 -12.48
C LEU A 41 11.48 -2.60 -12.78
N GLN A 42 11.98 -1.45 -12.33
CA GLN A 42 13.38 -1.05 -12.47
C GLN A 42 14.34 -2.08 -11.88
N ARG A 43 14.11 -2.51 -10.63
CA ARG A 43 15.02 -3.41 -9.93
C ARG A 43 14.98 -4.86 -10.40
N SER A 44 13.83 -5.34 -10.89
CA SER A 44 13.62 -6.79 -11.13
C SER A 44 13.27 -7.15 -12.57
N CYS A 45 12.80 -6.21 -13.40
CA CYS A 45 12.27 -6.52 -14.72
C CYS A 45 13.02 -5.80 -15.84
N GLN A 46 13.38 -4.54 -15.65
CA GLN A 46 13.96 -3.68 -16.69
C GLN A 46 15.40 -4.07 -17.08
N GLY A 47 16.06 -4.98 -16.35
CA GLY A 47 17.29 -5.60 -16.84
C GLY A 47 17.10 -6.32 -18.18
N CYS A 48 15.90 -6.89 -18.39
CA CYS A 48 15.55 -7.63 -19.60
C CYS A 48 14.47 -6.93 -20.43
N HIS A 49 13.58 -6.20 -19.76
CA HIS A 49 12.39 -5.57 -20.31
C HIS A 49 12.59 -4.09 -20.62
N ARG A 50 13.59 -3.78 -21.45
CA ARG A 50 13.80 -2.45 -22.03
C ARG A 50 13.85 -2.58 -23.55
N THR A 51 13.53 -1.49 -24.24
CA THR A 51 13.65 -1.42 -25.70
C THR A 51 15.04 -1.83 -26.15
N GLY A 52 15.13 -2.79 -27.06
CA GLY A 52 16.39 -3.31 -27.59
C GLY A 52 17.12 -4.30 -26.65
N GLN A 53 16.48 -4.78 -25.59
CA GLN A 53 17.00 -5.86 -24.75
C GLN A 53 16.31 -7.20 -25.11
N MET A 54 16.65 -8.27 -24.37
CA MET A 54 16.23 -9.64 -24.70
C MET A 54 14.71 -9.87 -24.67
N ALA A 55 13.94 -9.07 -23.94
CA ALA A 55 12.52 -9.28 -23.79
C ALA A 55 11.73 -8.46 -24.85
N PRO A 56 10.66 -9.01 -25.44
CA PRO A 56 10.01 -8.46 -26.63
C PRO A 56 9.17 -7.18 -26.40
N MET A 57 9.11 -6.68 -25.16
CA MET A 57 8.37 -5.49 -24.76
C MET A 57 9.13 -4.69 -23.69
N SER A 58 8.86 -3.40 -23.66
CA SER A 58 9.40 -2.47 -22.68
C SER A 58 8.49 -2.42 -21.45
N LEU A 59 9.10 -2.38 -20.26
CA LEU A 59 8.40 -2.15 -18.98
C LEU A 59 8.93 -0.89 -18.29
N VAL A 60 9.25 0.14 -19.09
CA VAL A 60 9.87 1.38 -18.61
C VAL A 60 8.81 2.43 -18.26
N THR A 61 7.87 2.69 -19.17
CA THR A 61 6.81 3.69 -18.98
C THR A 61 5.48 3.06 -18.63
N TYR A 62 4.57 3.84 -18.05
CA TYR A 62 3.24 3.37 -17.68
C TYR A 62 2.45 2.82 -18.88
N ASP A 63 2.48 3.55 -20.00
CA ASP A 63 1.71 3.19 -21.20
C ASP A 63 2.21 1.89 -21.83
N GLU A 64 3.51 1.64 -21.75
CA GLU A 64 4.10 0.37 -22.20
C GLU A 64 3.75 -0.79 -21.26
N VAL A 65 3.75 -0.56 -19.94
CA VAL A 65 3.49 -1.60 -18.92
C VAL A 65 2.02 -1.99 -18.85
N ARG A 66 1.11 -1.02 -18.95
CA ARG A 66 -0.32 -1.20 -18.66
C ARG A 66 -0.99 -2.34 -19.45
N PRO A 67 -0.76 -2.51 -20.77
CA PRO A 67 -1.33 -3.61 -21.53
C PRO A 67 -0.93 -5.00 -21.00
N TRP A 68 0.25 -5.11 -20.38
CA TRP A 68 0.83 -6.36 -19.90
C TRP A 68 0.51 -6.66 -18.43
N ALA A 69 -0.20 -5.79 -17.71
CA ALA A 69 -0.42 -5.94 -16.27
C ALA A 69 -0.98 -7.31 -15.87
N ARG A 70 -1.95 -7.84 -16.65
CA ARG A 70 -2.51 -9.19 -16.42
C ARG A 70 -1.49 -10.30 -16.67
N ALA A 71 -0.70 -10.20 -17.73
CA ALA A 71 0.33 -11.17 -18.06
C ALA A 71 1.46 -11.17 -17.02
N ILE A 72 1.91 -9.99 -16.60
CA ILE A 72 2.92 -9.81 -15.53
C ILE A 72 2.43 -10.51 -14.26
N ARG A 73 1.18 -10.25 -13.84
CA ARG A 73 0.60 -10.91 -12.65
C ARG A 73 0.65 -12.44 -12.78
N ALA A 74 0.18 -12.98 -13.91
CA ALA A 74 0.16 -14.42 -14.13
C ALA A 74 1.58 -15.01 -14.08
N LYS A 75 2.52 -14.41 -14.81
CA LYS A 75 3.90 -14.92 -14.91
C LYS A 75 4.68 -14.84 -13.60
N VAL A 76 4.47 -13.77 -12.83
CA VAL A 76 5.05 -13.63 -11.49
C VAL A 76 4.41 -14.60 -10.50
N ALA A 77 3.08 -14.76 -10.52
CA ALA A 77 2.39 -15.73 -9.66
C ALA A 77 2.80 -17.18 -9.94
N GLU A 78 2.99 -17.52 -11.21
CA GLU A 78 3.53 -18.80 -11.69
C GLU A 78 5.03 -18.97 -11.42
N ARG A 79 5.73 -17.91 -10.96
CA ARG A 79 7.20 -17.87 -10.81
C ARG A 79 7.98 -18.24 -12.08
N SER A 80 7.35 -18.08 -13.24
CA SER A 80 7.98 -18.23 -14.56
C SER A 80 8.86 -17.04 -14.94
N MET A 81 8.70 -15.91 -14.25
CA MET A 81 9.46 -14.68 -14.46
C MET A 81 10.08 -14.24 -13.12
N PRO A 82 11.39 -13.91 -13.09
CA PRO A 82 12.33 -13.99 -14.22
C PRO A 82 12.63 -15.44 -14.62
N PRO A 83 13.02 -15.70 -15.89
CA PRO A 83 13.26 -17.07 -16.39
C PRO A 83 14.57 -17.61 -15.81
N TRP A 84 14.55 -18.04 -14.56
CA TRP A 84 15.72 -18.62 -13.91
C TRP A 84 15.71 -20.14 -14.10
N HIS A 85 16.54 -20.61 -15.03
CA HIS A 85 17.16 -21.93 -14.98
C HIS A 85 18.69 -21.77 -15.10
N ILE A 86 19.29 -20.84 -14.35
CA ILE A 86 20.73 -20.97 -14.09
C ILE A 86 20.86 -22.11 -13.08
N ASP A 87 21.17 -23.28 -13.61
CA ASP A 87 21.68 -24.39 -12.82
C ASP A 87 22.83 -23.86 -11.96
N LYS A 88 22.69 -23.95 -10.64
CA LYS A 88 23.72 -23.48 -9.70
C LYS A 88 25.00 -24.34 -9.76
N THR A 89 25.01 -25.41 -10.54
CA THR A 89 26.14 -26.34 -10.68
C THR A 89 26.95 -26.14 -11.96
N ILE A 90 26.54 -25.27 -12.89
CA ILE A 90 27.35 -24.91 -14.05
C ILE A 90 27.98 -23.54 -13.81
N GLY A 91 29.28 -23.56 -13.49
CA GLY A 91 30.16 -22.42 -13.31
C GLY A 91 31.59 -22.81 -13.67
#